data_AF-A0A920UDM8-F1
#
_entry.id   AF-A0A920UDM8-F1
#
_cell.length_a   1.000
_cell.length_b   1.000
_cell.length_c   1.000
_cell.angle_alpha   90.00
_cell.angle_beta   90.00
_cell.angle_gamma   90.00
#
_symmetry.space_group_name_H-M   'P 1'
#
loop_
_entity.id
_entity.type
_entity.pdbx_description
1 polymer ?
#
loop_
_entity_poly.entity_id
_entity_poly.type
_entity_poly.pdbx_seq_one_letter_code
_entity_poly.pdbx_strand_id
1 'polypeptide(L)'
;MRRELVETVLPNWLGFMETLLEKNGKTGYFVDDSLTVADLAAWRLCGWISSGIIDGIPETILDAFPLLNAHQNHISNLPKIAEWLEKKP
;
A
#
# COMPACT_ATOMS: atom_id res chain seq x y z
N MET A 1 -8.55 18.86 -10.78
CA MET A 1 -8.08 18.46 -9.44
C MET A 1 -8.26 16.97 -9.16
N ARG A 2 -9.49 16.40 -9.03
CA ARG A 2 -9.65 14.95 -8.76
C ARG A 2 -9.16 14.03 -9.88
N ARG A 3 -9.32 14.42 -11.15
CA ARG A 3 -8.86 13.63 -12.30
C ARG A 3 -7.33 13.51 -12.38
N GLU A 4 -6.63 14.64 -12.26
CA GLU A 4 -5.16 14.71 -12.24
C GLU A 4 -4.56 13.89 -11.08
N LEU A 5 -5.20 13.92 -9.91
CA LEU A 5 -4.79 13.13 -8.77
C LEU A 5 -4.72 11.63 -9.11
N VAL A 6 -5.75 11.10 -9.78
CA VAL A 6 -5.90 9.67 -10.08
C VAL A 6 -5.11 9.26 -11.31
N GLU A 7 -5.08 10.11 -12.34
CA GLU A 7 -4.43 9.80 -13.62
C GLU A 7 -2.91 9.98 -13.57
N THR A 8 -2.39 10.82 -12.68
CA THR A 8 -0.97 11.18 -12.69
C THR A 8 -0.32 11.16 -11.32
N VAL A 9 -0.86 11.86 -10.33
CA VAL A 9 -0.17 12.03 -9.04
C VAL A 9 -0.07 10.70 -8.29
N LEU A 10 -1.19 10.00 -8.08
CA LEU A 10 -1.21 8.72 -7.38
C LEU A 10 -0.38 7.65 -8.11
N PRO A 11 -0.55 7.41 -9.43
CA PRO A 11 0.28 6.44 -10.14
C PRO A 11 1.78 6.72 -10.02
N ASN A 12 2.21 7.99 -10.06
CA ASN A 12 3.62 8.34 -9.90
C ASN A 12 4.13 8.00 -8.50
N TRP A 13 3.40 8.37 -7.44
CA TRP A 13 3.78 8.05 -6.07
C TRP A 13 3.79 6.55 -5.79
N LEU A 14 2.77 5.83 -6.28
CA LEU A 14 2.70 4.37 -6.16
C LEU A 14 3.83 3.68 -6.93
N GLY A 15 4.19 4.19 -8.10
CA GLY A 15 5.36 3.74 -8.86
C GLY A 15 6.69 3.95 -8.12
N PHE A 16 6.84 5.07 -7.41
CA PHE A 16 7.99 5.27 -6.53
C PHE A 16 8.02 4.26 -5.37
N MET A 17 6.87 3.98 -4.76
CA MET A 17 6.77 2.97 -3.68
C MET A 17 7.10 1.56 -4.18
N GLU A 18 6.59 1.16 -5.35
CA GLU A 18 6.94 -0.10 -6.03
C GLU A 18 8.46 -0.19 -6.25
N THR A 19 9.07 0.88 -6.75
CA THR A 19 10.52 0.96 -6.96
C THR A 19 11.31 0.85 -5.66
N LEU A 20 10.81 1.43 -4.56
CA LEU A 20 11.46 1.32 -3.24
C LEU A 20 11.44 -0.12 -2.74
N LEU A 21 10.31 -0.83 -2.86
CA LEU A 21 10.21 -2.25 -2.50
C LEU A 21 11.14 -3.12 -3.35
N GLU A 22 11.26 -2.83 -4.65
CA GLU A 22 12.18 -3.52 -5.52
C GLU A 22 13.64 -3.29 -5.11
N LYS A 23 14.03 -2.03 -4.85
CA LYS A 23 15.38 -1.65 -4.43
C LYS A 23 15.78 -2.22 -3.07
N ASN A 24 14.80 -2.42 -2.18
CA ASN A 24 15.03 -3.08 -0.89
C ASN A 24 15.12 -4.62 -1.03
N GLY A 25 15.31 -5.16 -2.23
CA GLY A 25 15.58 -6.58 -2.45
C GLY A 25 14.35 -7.48 -2.34
N LYS A 26 13.13 -6.91 -2.40
CA LYS A 26 11.87 -7.66 -2.31
C LYS A 26 11.73 -8.44 -0.99
N THR A 27 12.23 -7.88 0.11
CA THR A 27 12.10 -8.45 1.46
C THR A 27 10.67 -8.48 1.97
N GLY A 28 9.74 -7.79 1.29
CA GLY A 28 8.37 -7.59 1.75
C GLY A 28 8.22 -6.38 2.68
N TYR A 29 9.29 -5.62 2.91
CA TYR A 29 9.29 -4.40 3.71
C TYR A 29 9.94 -3.24 2.96
N PHE A 30 9.66 -2.00 3.37
CA PHE A 30 10.26 -0.79 2.80
C PHE A 30 11.69 -0.54 3.29
N VAL A 31 12.07 -1.07 4.45
CA VAL A 31 13.39 -0.85 5.08
C VAL A 31 13.91 -2.19 5.61
N ASP A 32 15.07 -2.62 5.11
CA ASP A 32 15.72 -3.89 5.47
C ASP A 32 14.73 -5.06 5.39
N ASP A 33 14.73 -5.96 6.37
CA ASP A 33 13.99 -7.22 6.38
C ASP A 33 12.95 -7.33 7.52
N SER A 34 12.58 -6.20 8.11
CA SER A 34 11.67 -6.18 9.26
C SER A 34 10.62 -5.08 9.20
N LEU A 35 9.52 -5.26 9.96
CA LEU A 35 8.44 -4.30 10.02
C LEU A 35 8.91 -2.98 10.64
N THR A 36 8.69 -1.88 9.91
CA THR A 36 8.94 -0.52 10.40
C THR A 36 7.68 0.34 10.35
N VAL A 37 7.80 1.57 10.84
CA VAL A 37 6.72 2.59 10.72
C VAL A 37 6.44 2.93 9.26
N ALA A 38 7.42 2.81 8.36
CA ALA A 38 7.22 3.06 6.94
C ALA A 38 6.21 2.08 6.33
N ASP A 39 6.29 0.81 6.71
CA ASP A 39 5.37 -0.24 6.26
C ASP A 39 3.95 0.02 6.74
N LEU A 40 3.78 0.39 8.01
CA LEU A 40 2.47 0.68 8.57
C LEU A 40 1.82 1.92 7.94
N ALA A 41 2.61 2.96 7.67
CA ALA A 41 2.14 4.17 7.01
C ALA A 41 1.73 3.88 5.57
N ALA A 42 2.56 3.16 4.82
CA ALA A 42 2.27 2.73 3.46
C ALA A 42 1.04 1.83 3.40
N TRP A 43 0.96 0.82 4.28
CA TRP A 43 -0.18 -0.08 4.41
C TRP A 43 -1.47 0.67 4.70
N ARG A 44 -1.46 1.60 5.66
CA ARG A 44 -2.67 2.36 5.99
C ARG A 44 -3.10 3.28 4.85
N LEU A 45 -2.16 3.95 4.20
CA LEU A 45 -2.44 4.85 3.08
C LEU A 45 -3.01 4.08 1.89
N CYS A 46 -2.32 3.01 1.47
CA CYS A 46 -2.71 2.20 0.31
C CYS A 46 -4.07 1.55 0.52
N GLY A 47 -4.29 0.90 1.68
CA GLY A 47 -5.57 0.31 2.01
C GLY A 47 -6.72 1.33 2.05
N TRP A 48 -6.46 2.58 2.47
CA TRP A 48 -7.49 3.63 2.43
C TRP A 48 -7.82 4.06 1.00
N ILE A 49 -6.81 4.35 0.16
CA ILE A 49 -7.05 4.84 -1.21
C ILE A 49 -7.63 3.76 -2.13
N SER A 50 -7.37 2.47 -1.85
CA SER A 50 -7.92 1.35 -2.62
C SER A 50 -9.21 0.76 -2.01
N SER A 51 -9.76 1.35 -0.94
CA SER A 51 -10.94 0.80 -0.24
C SER A 51 -12.28 1.02 -0.95
N GLY A 52 -12.31 1.79 -2.04
CA GLY A 52 -13.53 2.08 -2.80
C GLY A 52 -14.44 3.15 -2.20
N ILE A 53 -14.11 3.65 -1.01
CA ILE A 53 -14.91 4.68 -0.33
C ILE A 53 -14.61 6.11 -0.83
N ILE A 54 -13.50 6.32 -1.55
CA ILE A 54 -13.05 7.64 -1.98
C ILE A 54 -13.57 7.91 -3.40
N ASP A 55 -14.53 8.83 -3.51
CA ASP A 55 -15.10 9.24 -4.79
C ASP A 55 -14.03 9.60 -5.83
N GLY A 56 -14.02 8.84 -6.92
CA GLY A 56 -13.15 9.05 -8.08
C GLY A 56 -11.83 8.31 -8.04
N ILE A 57 -11.48 7.59 -6.96
CA ILE A 57 -10.33 6.69 -6.94
C ILE A 57 -10.83 5.25 -7.15
N PRO A 58 -10.35 4.54 -8.18
CA PRO A 58 -10.75 3.15 -8.38
C PRO A 58 -10.12 2.24 -7.32
N GLU A 59 -10.86 1.23 -6.86
CA GLU A 59 -10.33 0.18 -5.96
C GLU A 59 -9.11 -0.53 -6.56
N THR A 60 -9.08 -0.62 -7.89
CA THR A 60 -8.02 -1.23 -8.69
C THR A 60 -6.77 -0.35 -8.86
N ILE A 61 -6.67 0.80 -8.16
CA ILE A 61 -5.54 1.73 -8.29
C ILE A 61 -4.17 1.08 -7.99
N LEU A 62 -4.16 0.00 -7.20
CA LEU A 62 -2.94 -0.74 -6.87
C LEU A 62 -2.62 -1.88 -7.85
N ASP A 63 -3.54 -2.27 -8.74
CA ASP A 63 -3.40 -3.48 -9.60
C ASP A 63 -2.15 -3.46 -10.48
N ALA A 64 -1.69 -2.26 -10.85
CA ALA A 64 -0.48 -2.05 -11.66
C ALA A 64 0.84 -2.22 -10.86
N PHE A 65 0.78 -2.38 -9.54
CA PHE A 65 1.92 -2.37 -8.62
C PHE A 65 1.99 -3.69 -7.80
N PRO A 66 2.53 -4.77 -8.39
CA PRO A 66 2.47 -6.11 -7.79
C PRO A 66 3.25 -6.25 -6.49
N LEU A 67 4.41 -5.60 -6.33
CA LEU A 67 5.15 -5.65 -5.06
C LEU A 67 4.41 -4.89 -3.96
N LEU A 68 3.78 -3.77 -4.30
CA LEU A 68 2.97 -3.01 -3.35
C LEU A 68 1.74 -3.81 -2.91
N ASN A 69 1.06 -4.50 -3.83
CA ASN A 69 -0.03 -5.43 -3.48
C ASN A 69 0.46 -6.60 -2.60
N ALA A 70 1.61 -7.18 -2.93
CA ALA A 70 2.21 -8.23 -2.10
C ALA A 70 2.56 -7.70 -0.69
N HIS A 71 3.08 -6.47 -0.60
CA HIS A 71 3.33 -5.77 0.66
C HIS A 71 2.04 -5.58 1.46
N GLN A 72 0.95 -5.09 0.85
CA GLN A 72 -0.33 -4.93 1.52
C GLN A 72 -0.82 -6.25 2.14
N ASN A 73 -0.76 -7.33 1.36
CA ASN A 73 -1.15 -8.66 1.83
C ASN A 73 -0.23 -9.17 2.94
N HIS A 74 1.08 -8.99 2.82
CA HIS A 74 2.05 -9.38 3.84
C HIS A 74 1.79 -8.69 5.18
N ILE A 75 1.66 -7.35 5.18
CA ILE A 75 1.43 -6.58 6.41
C ILE A 75 0.08 -6.91 7.04
N SER A 76 -0.97 -7.11 6.23
CA SER A 76 -2.32 -7.45 6.73
C SER A 76 -2.36 -8.81 7.44
N ASN A 77 -1.48 -9.74 7.06
CA ASN A 77 -1.39 -11.07 7.64
C ASN A 77 -0.46 -11.16 8.87
N LEU A 78 0.18 -10.06 9.28
CA LEU A 78 0.96 -10.06 10.51
C LEU A 78 0.04 -10.25 11.72
N PRO A 79 0.37 -11.12 12.70
CA PRO A 79 -0.58 -11.50 13.76
C PRO A 79 -1.22 -10.32 14.51
N LYS A 80 -0.41 -9.30 14.86
CA LYS A 80 -0.91 -8.10 15.55
C LYS A 80 -1.76 -7.19 14.67
N ILE A 81 -1.52 -7.18 13.36
CA ILE A 81 -2.31 -6.39 12.40
C ILE A 81 -3.64 -7.10 12.14
N ALA A 82 -3.62 -8.41 11.92
CA ALA A 82 -4.82 -9.23 11.78
C ALA A 82 -5.72 -9.10 13.03
N GLU A 83 -5.16 -9.22 14.23
CA GLU A 83 -5.89 -9.01 15.49
C GLU A 83 -6.48 -7.60 15.59
N TRP A 84 -5.76 -6.58 15.11
CA TRP A 84 -6.24 -5.19 15.12
C TRP A 84 -7.40 -4.99 14.13
N LEU A 85 -7.35 -5.61 12.95
CA LEU A 85 -8.41 -5.58 11.94
C LEU A 85 -9.68 -6.26 12.45
N GLU A 86 -9.57 -7.40 13.14
CA GLU A 86 -10.72 -8.08 13.74
C GLU A 86 -11.43 -7.22 14.81
N LYS A 87 -10.67 -6.41 15.55
CA LYS A 87 -11.19 -5.53 16.61
C LYS A 87 -11.78 -4.23 16.08
N LYS A 88 -11.48 -3.85 14.83
CA LYS A 88 -11.91 -2.59 14.24
C LYS A 88 -12.56 -2.83 12.87
N PRO A 89 -13.91 -2.92 12.81
CA PRO A 89 -14.61 -2.96 11.53
C PRO A 89 -14.42 -1.67 10.73
#